data_AF-A0A1W9WVV6-F1
#
_entry.id   AF-A0A1W9WVV6-F1
#
_cell.length_a   1.000
_cell.length_b   1.000
_cell.length_c   1.000
_cell.angle_alpha   90.00
_cell.angle_beta   90.00
_cell.angle_gamma   90.00
#
_symmetry.space_group_name_H-M   'P 1'
#
loop_
_entity.id
_entity.type
_entity.pdbx_description
1 polymer ?
#
loop_
_entity_poly.entity_id
_entity_poly.type
_entity_poly.pdbx_seq_one_letter_code
_entity_poly.pdbx_strand_id
1 'polypeptide(L)'
;MGNFFSKTNYTHREKTYLPRVIPGVKERIENFKGDFILWIGHNTFLVCIGHVYWLTDPIFSKRALVPARKTPPAISLEELGEVLGDKVNILISHKYF
;
A
#
# COMPACT_ATOMS: atom_id res chain seq x y z
N MET A 1 -14.58 7.85 34.37
CA MET A 1 -14.27 8.03 32.94
C MET A 1 -12.85 7.53 32.69
N GLY A 2 -12.69 6.36 32.07
CA GLY A 2 -11.36 5.82 31.75
C GLY A 2 -10.79 6.51 30.51
N ASN A 3 -9.59 7.07 30.62
CA ASN A 3 -8.89 7.70 29.51
C ASN A 3 -8.31 6.60 28.60
N PHE A 4 -8.97 6.30 27.48
CA PHE A 4 -8.62 5.21 26.55
C PHE A 4 -7.37 5.48 25.70
N PHE A 5 -6.72 6.64 25.85
CA PHE A 5 -5.51 6.97 25.11
C PHE A 5 -4.26 6.66 25.94
N SER A 6 -3.73 5.44 25.77
CA SER A 6 -2.34 5.15 26.12
C SER A 6 -1.44 6.07 25.29
N LYS A 7 -0.71 6.98 25.93
CA LYS A 7 0.36 7.74 25.25
C LYS A 7 1.53 6.79 25.02
N THR A 8 1.52 6.09 23.89
CA THR A 8 2.64 5.23 23.49
C THR A 8 3.87 6.11 23.31
N ASN A 9 4.86 5.95 24.18
CA ASN A 9 6.11 6.72 24.13
C ASN A 9 7.06 6.08 23.12
N TYR A 10 6.95 6.50 21.86
CA TYR A 10 7.90 6.09 20.82
C TYR A 10 9.28 6.74 21.03
N THR A 11 10.32 5.93 20.92
CA THR A 11 11.72 6.35 20.81
C THR A 11 11.94 7.22 19.57
N HIS A 12 13.05 7.98 19.54
CA HIS A 12 13.39 8.78 18.36
C HIS A 12 13.55 7.93 17.09
N ARG A 13 14.07 6.70 17.25
CA ARG A 13 14.22 5.74 16.15
C ARG A 13 12.87 5.29 15.60
N GLU A 14 11.90 4.98 16.47
CA GLU A 14 10.56 4.56 16.03
C GLU A 14 9.81 5.69 15.31
N LYS A 15 10.00 6.94 15.74
CA LYS A 15 9.39 8.12 15.09
C LYS A 15 9.97 8.43 13.70
N THR A 16 11.23 8.06 13.46
CA THR A 16 11.95 8.37 12.22
C THR A 16 12.11 7.17 11.30
N TYR A 17 11.74 5.97 11.76
CA TYR A 17 11.82 4.75 10.98
C TYR A 17 11.00 4.85 9.70
N LEU A 18 11.63 4.52 8.58
CA LEU A 18 10.98 4.35 7.29
C LEU A 18 11.09 2.88 6.89
N PRO A 19 9.99 2.25 6.47
CA PRO A 19 10.01 0.86 6.03
C PRO A 19 10.89 0.70 4.79
N ARG A 20 11.57 -0.44 4.71
CA ARG A 20 12.37 -0.80 3.53
C ARG A 20 11.44 -1.13 2.35
N VAL A 21 11.80 -0.63 1.17
CA VAL A 21 11.17 -1.01 -0.10
C VAL A 21 11.91 -2.20 -0.69
N ILE A 22 11.16 -3.24 -1.08
CA ILE A 22 11.71 -4.45 -1.69
C ILE A 22 11.62 -4.29 -3.21
N PRO A 23 12.73 -4.35 -3.96
CA PRO A 23 12.71 -4.18 -5.41
C PRO A 23 12.19 -5.42 -6.16
N GLY A 24 11.89 -5.25 -7.44
CA GLY A 24 11.46 -6.34 -8.33
C GLY A 24 10.06 -6.84 -8.03
N VAL A 25 9.14 -5.96 -7.62
CA VAL A 25 7.78 -6.36 -7.23
C VAL A 25 6.99 -6.94 -8.41
N LYS A 26 7.12 -6.35 -9.60
CA LYS A 26 6.49 -6.87 -10.83
C LYS A 26 6.87 -8.34 -11.08
N GLU A 27 8.17 -8.63 -11.18
CA GLU A 27 8.66 -10.00 -11.41
C GLU A 27 8.29 -10.95 -10.28
N ARG A 28 8.24 -10.47 -9.03
CA ARG A 28 7.77 -11.28 -7.90
C ARG A 28 6.31 -11.68 -8.09
N ILE A 29 5.43 -10.78 -8.50
CA ILE A 29 4.02 -11.09 -8.72
C ILE A 29 3.88 -12.07 -9.89
N GLU A 30 4.57 -11.83 -11.01
CA GLU A 30 4.51 -12.67 -12.21
C GLU A 30 5.00 -14.11 -11.95
N ASN A 31 5.98 -14.29 -11.08
CA ASN A 31 6.53 -15.59 -10.73
C ASN A 31 5.86 -16.25 -9.51
N PHE A 32 4.98 -15.53 -8.79
CA PHE A 32 4.33 -16.06 -7.61
C PHE A 32 3.11 -16.93 -7.98
N LYS A 33 2.99 -18.09 -7.34
CA LYS A 33 1.84 -18.98 -7.51
C LYS A 33 1.07 -19.06 -6.20
N GLY A 34 -0.13 -18.50 -6.19
CA GLY A 34 -1.06 -18.55 -5.05
C GLY A 34 -1.53 -17.18 -4.60
N ASP A 35 -2.21 -17.18 -3.45
CA ASP A 35 -2.77 -15.98 -2.85
C ASP A 35 -1.69 -15.16 -2.12
N PHE A 36 -1.77 -13.84 -2.20
CA PHE A 36 -0.81 -12.95 -1.55
C PHE A 36 -1.43 -11.63 -1.13
N ILE A 37 -0.73 -10.95 -0.21
CA ILE A 37 -0.95 -9.55 0.14
C ILE A 37 0.36 -8.80 -0.06
N LEU A 38 0.31 -7.76 -0.89
CA LEU A 38 1.40 -6.84 -1.12
C LEU A 38 1.05 -5.49 -0.50
N TRP A 39 1.92 -4.98 0.36
CA TRP A 39 1.82 -3.61 0.85
C TRP A 39 2.52 -2.65 -0.11
N ILE A 40 1.75 -1.79 -0.78
CA ILE A 40 2.26 -0.77 -1.70
C ILE A 40 2.67 0.49 -0.94
N GLY A 41 2.05 0.76 0.21
CA GLY A 41 2.37 1.86 1.11
C GLY A 41 1.11 2.57 1.64
N HIS A 42 1.22 3.20 2.81
CA HIS A 42 0.07 3.79 3.53
C HIS A 42 -1.04 2.74 3.71
N ASN A 43 -2.26 3.03 3.23
CA ASN A 43 -3.40 2.10 3.24
C ASN A 43 -3.64 1.39 1.89
N THR A 44 -2.67 1.48 0.97
CA THR A 44 -2.76 0.84 -0.35
C THR A 44 -2.16 -0.56 -0.29
N PHE A 45 -3.01 -1.57 -0.47
CA PHE A 45 -2.65 -2.98 -0.56
C PHE A 45 -3.16 -3.54 -1.88
N LEU A 46 -2.33 -4.41 -2.48
CA LEU A 46 -2.78 -5.31 -3.53
C LEU A 46 -2.96 -6.70 -2.91
N VAL A 47 -4.18 -7.23 -3.00
CA VAL A 47 -4.53 -8.54 -2.50
C VAL A 47 -4.91 -9.42 -3.69
N CYS A 48 -4.30 -10.60 -3.79
CA CYS A 48 -4.67 -11.63 -4.75
C CYS A 48 -5.27 -12.80 -3.98
N ILE A 49 -6.53 -13.12 -4.23
CA ILE A 49 -7.21 -14.28 -3.65
C ILE A 49 -8.00 -14.98 -4.75
N GLY A 50 -7.76 -16.27 -4.96
CA GLY A 50 -8.48 -17.06 -5.96
C GLY A 50 -8.31 -16.51 -7.38
N HIS A 51 -7.11 -16.03 -7.72
CA HIS A 51 -6.79 -15.36 -8.99
C HIS A 51 -7.54 -14.03 -9.24
N VAL A 52 -8.13 -13.44 -8.19
CA VAL A 52 -8.80 -12.13 -8.27
C VAL A 52 -7.98 -11.09 -7.53
N TYR A 53 -7.72 -9.97 -8.20
CA TYR A 53 -7.01 -8.84 -7.63
C TYR A 53 -7.97 -7.83 -6.98
N TRP A 54 -7.58 -7.36 -5.80
CA TRP A 54 -8.23 -6.31 -5.04
C TRP A 54 -7.22 -5.24 -4.66
N LEU A 55 -7.49 -3.99 -5.01
CA LEU A 55 -6.66 -2.84 -4.70
C LEU A 55 -7.37 -1.95 -3.69
N THR A 56 -6.80 -1.78 -2.51
CA THR A 56 -7.40 -0.97 -1.44
C THR A 56 -6.91 0.48 -1.53
N ASP A 57 -7.81 1.44 -1.31
CA ASP A 57 -7.53 2.88 -1.16
C ASP A 57 -6.33 3.38 -2.02
N PRO A 58 -6.40 3.24 -3.35
CA PRO A 58 -5.29 3.61 -4.22
C PRO A 58 -5.04 5.12 -4.19
N ILE A 59 -3.90 5.52 -3.62
CA ILE A 59 -3.43 6.92 -3.64
C ILE A 59 -2.20 7.02 -4.54
N PHE A 60 -2.45 7.29 -5.84
CA PHE A 60 -1.38 7.49 -6.83
C PHE A 60 -1.25 8.94 -7.31
N SER A 61 -2.19 9.83 -6.93
CA SER A 61 -2.17 11.23 -7.37
C SER A 61 -1.33 12.12 -6.46
N LYS A 62 -0.60 13.08 -7.05
CA LYS A 62 -0.07 14.25 -6.34
C LYS A 62 -1.22 15.23 -6.12
N ARG A 63 -1.76 15.29 -4.90
CA ARG A 63 -2.71 16.33 -4.51
C ARG A 63 -1.99 17.42 -3.73
N ALA A 64 -2.29 18.68 -4.03
CA ALA A 64 -1.66 19.86 -3.42
C ALA A 64 -1.78 19.92 -1.88
N LEU A 65 -2.72 19.16 -1.29
CA LEU A 65 -2.98 19.12 0.15
C LEU A 65 -2.61 17.79 0.82
N VAL A 66 -2.18 16.78 0.05
CA VAL A 66 -1.77 15.48 0.61
C VAL A 66 -0.26 15.50 0.81
N PRO A 67 0.24 15.27 2.03
CA PRO A 67 1.67 15.17 2.28
C PRO A 67 2.31 14.15 1.33
N ALA A 68 3.46 14.51 0.75
CA ALA A 68 4.20 13.59 -0.09
C ALA A 68 4.56 12.32 0.69
N ARG A 69 4.53 11.17 0.00
CA ARG A 69 4.97 9.90 0.61
C ARG A 69 6.42 10.04 1.07
N LYS A 70 6.71 9.58 2.29
CA LYS A 70 8.08 9.53 2.84
C LYS A 70 8.92 8.40 2.23
N THR A 71 8.27 7.37 1.70
CA THR A 71 8.88 6.25 0.99
C THR A 71 8.24 6.11 -0.38
N PRO A 72 8.99 5.69 -1.42
CA PRO A 72 8.39 5.40 -2.70
C PRO A 72 7.38 4.23 -2.58
N PRO A 73 6.37 4.15 -3.46
CA PRO A 73 5.51 2.98 -3.54
C PRO A 73 6.33 1.72 -3.85
N ALA A 74 5.82 0.56 -3.45
CA ALA A 74 6.49 -0.72 -3.74
C ALA A 74 6.53 -1.07 -5.25
N ILE A 75 5.58 -0.53 -6.03
CA ILE A 75 5.42 -0.75 -7.47
C ILE A 75 4.96 0.56 -8.11
N SER A 76 5.40 0.84 -9.34
CA SER A 76 4.94 2.02 -10.08
C SER A 76 3.50 1.85 -10.60
N LEU A 77 2.85 2.94 -11.03
CA LEU A 77 1.49 2.85 -11.58
C LEU A 77 1.49 2.12 -12.93
N GLU A 78 2.54 2.33 -13.72
CA GLU A 78 2.75 1.70 -15.02
C GLU A 78 2.94 0.18 -14.84
N GLU A 79 3.85 -0.23 -13.96
CA GLU A 79 4.07 -1.65 -13.64
C GLU A 79 2.81 -2.32 -13.06
N LEU A 80 2.05 -1.59 -12.22
CA LEU A 80 0.80 -2.10 -11.67
C LEU A 80 -0.24 -2.31 -12.78
N GLY A 81 -0.33 -1.41 -13.75
CA GLY A 81 -1.20 -1.58 -14.92
C GLY A 81 -0.82 -2.79 -15.78
N GLU A 82 0.47 -3.02 -15.98
CA GLU A 82 0.98 -4.20 -16.70
C GLU A 82 0.65 -5.52 -15.99
N VAL A 83 0.71 -5.54 -14.66
CA VAL A 83 0.41 -6.73 -13.84
C VAL A 83 -1.09 -7.02 -13.75
N LEU A 84 -1.92 -5.99 -13.55
CA LEU A 84 -3.35 -6.16 -13.27
C LEU A 84 -4.22 -6.22 -14.53
N GLY A 85 -3.79 -5.59 -15.63
CA GLY A 85 -4.62 -5.39 -16.80
C GLY A 85 -5.94 -4.69 -16.46
N ASP A 86 -7.02 -5.07 -17.14
CA ASP A 86 -8.35 -4.45 -16.97
C ASP A 86 -9.18 -5.07 -15.83
N LYS A 87 -8.67 -6.09 -15.13
CA LYS A 87 -9.42 -6.89 -14.15
C LYS A 87 -8.92 -6.68 -12.73
N VAL A 88 -9.29 -5.55 -12.15
CA VAL A 88 -9.03 -5.24 -10.74
C VAL A 88 -10.29 -4.75 -10.04
N ASN A 89 -10.53 -5.25 -8.83
CA ASN A 89 -11.55 -4.70 -7.93
C ASN A 89 -10.92 -3.60 -7.09
N ILE A 90 -11.59 -2.45 -7.00
CA ILE A 90 -11.13 -1.33 -6.18
C ILE A 90 -11.97 -1.31 -4.90
N LEU A 91 -11.34 -1.42 -3.74
CA LEU A 91 -11.98 -1.27 -2.44
C LEU A 91 -11.63 0.10 -1.85
N ILE A 92 -12.64 0.95 -1.70
CA ILE A 92 -12.51 2.25 -1.03
C ILE A 92 -13.12 2.15 0.35
N SER A 93 -12.30 2.29 1.40
CA SER A 93 -12.76 2.16 2.78
C SER A 93 -13.55 3.39 3.25
N HIS A 94 -13.13 4.59 2.85
CA HIS A 94 -13.78 5.85 3.19
C HIS A 94 -13.42 6.94 2.17
N LYS A 95 -14.20 8.01 2.14
CA LYS A 95 -14.08 9.09 1.14
C LYS A 95 -13.07 10.19 1.50
N TYR A 96 -12.20 9.98 2.51
CA TYR A 96 -11.25 11.00 2.98
C TYR A 96 -9.80 10.51 2.88
N PHE A 97 -8.87 11.47 2.84
CA PHE A 97 -7.41 11.29 2.74
C PHE A 97 -6.74 11.72 4.03
#